data_AF-A0A3M1EFU8-F1
#
_entry.id   AF-A0A3M1EFU8-F1
#
_cell.length_a   1.000
_cell.length_b   1.000
_cell.length_c   1.000
_cell.angle_alpha   90.00
_cell.angle_beta   90.00
_cell.angle_gamma   90.00
#
_symmetry.space_group_name_H-M   'P 1'
#
loop_
_entity.id
_entity.type
_entity.pdbx_description
1 polymer ?
#
loop_
_entity_poly.entity_id
_entity_poly.type
_entity_poly.pdbx_seq_one_letter_code
_entity_poly.pdbx_strand_id
1 'polypeptide(L)' 'LDRGEDATREANLVKRYADDMVLKVTDGGVQVLGGHGYIREHPVELWLRNGRGFGTLTGLAMV' A
#
# COMPACT_ATOMS: atom_id res chain seq x y z
N LEU A 1 -1.79 -22.04 2.65
CA LEU A 1 -3.21 -21.59 2.62
C LEU A 1 -4.08 -22.58 1.85
N ASP A 2 -4.18 -22.54 0.52
CA ASP A 2 -5.08 -23.46 -0.23
C ASP A 2 -4.65 -24.94 -0.22
N ARG A 3 -3.34 -25.19 -0.04
CA ARG A 3 -2.78 -26.55 0.13
C ARG A 3 -2.71 -27.00 1.61
N GLY A 4 -3.25 -26.21 2.54
CA GLY A 4 -3.19 -26.51 3.99
C GLY A 4 -1.81 -26.35 4.64
N GLU A 5 -0.77 -26.04 3.87
CA GLU A 5 0.58 -25.79 4.38
C GLU A 5 0.68 -24.43 5.11
N ASP A 6 1.54 -24.38 6.12
CA ASP A 6 1.94 -23.14 6.78
C ASP A 6 2.65 -22.24 5.77
N ALA A 7 2.14 -21.02 5.64
CA ALA A 7 2.64 -20.00 4.73
C ALA A 7 2.92 -18.69 5.47
N THR A 8 3.04 -18.73 6.81
CA THR A 8 3.13 -17.53 7.65
C THR A 8 4.33 -16.67 7.29
N ARG A 9 5.48 -17.30 6.98
CA ARG A 9 6.70 -16.59 6.62
C ARG A 9 6.56 -15.90 5.27
N GLU A 10 6.11 -16.64 4.26
CA GLU A 10 5.93 -16.19 2.89
C GLU A 10 4.88 -15.06 2.84
N ALA A 11 3.77 -15.23 3.56
CA ALA A 11 2.71 -14.22 3.65
C ALA A 11 3.22 -12.92 4.27
N ASN A 12 4.03 -12.99 5.34
CA ASN A 12 4.62 -11.80 5.94
C ASN A 12 5.58 -11.06 4.99
N LEU A 13 6.39 -11.81 4.22
CA LEU A 13 7.31 -11.22 3.23
C LEU A 13 6.53 -10.53 2.10
N VAL A 14 5.54 -11.21 1.54
CA VAL A 14 4.68 -10.66 0.47
C VAL A 14 3.93 -9.43 0.97
N LYS A 15 3.40 -9.46 2.19
CA LYS A 15 2.70 -8.33 2.78
C LYS A 15 3.61 -7.11 2.90
N ARG A 16 4.81 -7.27 3.45
CA ARG A 16 5.78 -6.16 3.58
C ARG A 16 6.14 -5.57 2.22
N TYR A 17 6.35 -6.43 1.24
CA TYR A 17 6.61 -5.99 -0.13
C TYR A 17 5.43 -5.22 -0.73
N ALA A 18 4.19 -5.69 -0.51
CA ALA A 18 2.98 -5.04 -1.01
C ALA A 18 2.81 -3.63 -0.43
N ASP A 19 3.06 -3.44 0.86
CA ASP A 19 3.02 -2.12 1.51
C ASP A 19 3.98 -1.13 0.86
N ASP A 20 5.25 -1.53 0.71
CA ASP A 20 6.29 -0.71 0.11
C ASP A 20 5.93 -0.35 -1.34
N MET A 21 5.38 -1.32 -2.07
CA MET A 21 4.99 -1.14 -3.47
C MET A 21 3.81 -0.18 -3.62
N VAL A 22 2.79 -0.28 -2.77
CA VAL A 22 1.64 0.62 -2.81
C VAL A 22 2.09 2.07 -2.64
N LEU A 23 2.98 2.35 -1.68
CA LEU A 23 3.52 3.70 -1.49
C LEU A 23 4.32 4.16 -2.70
N LYS A 24 5.22 3.32 -3.22
CA LYS A 24 6.04 3.64 -4.40
C LYS A 24 5.20 4.02 -5.62
N VAL A 25 4.16 3.22 -5.92
CA VAL A 25 3.33 3.42 -7.12
C VAL A 25 2.41 4.62 -6.95
N THR A 26 1.77 4.78 -5.80
CA THR A 26 0.82 5.87 -5.57
C THR A 26 1.50 7.23 -5.46
N ASP A 27 2.69 7.29 -4.83
CA ASP A 27 3.51 8.50 -4.77
C ASP A 27 3.97 8.94 -6.17
N GLY A 28 4.48 7.98 -6.97
CA GLY A 28 4.80 8.21 -8.36
C GLY A 28 3.58 8.66 -9.19
N GLY A 29 2.40 8.11 -8.94
CA GLY A 29 1.16 8.50 -9.59
C GLY A 29 0.79 9.97 -9.36
N VAL A 30 0.88 10.43 -8.11
CA VAL A 30 0.70 11.86 -7.80
C VAL A 30 1.75 12.71 -8.50
N GLN A 31 3.02 12.29 -8.48
CA GLN A 31 4.12 13.04 -9.06
C GLN A 31 4.04 13.16 -10.59
N VAL A 32 3.55 12.13 -11.29
CA VAL A 32 3.33 12.14 -12.74
C VAL A 32 2.26 13.16 -13.14
N LEU A 33 1.21 13.33 -12.35
CA LEU A 33 0.16 14.32 -12.60
C LEU A 33 0.55 15.75 -12.15
N GLY A 34 1.65 15.90 -11.40
CA GLY A 34 2.09 17.17 -10.83
C GLY A 34 1.00 17.79 -9.94
N GLY A 35 0.74 19.09 -10.08
CA GLY A 35 -0.26 19.80 -9.27
C GLY A 35 -1.68 19.20 -9.36
N HIS A 36 -2.06 18.64 -10.51
CA HIS A 36 -3.36 17.98 -10.67
C HIS A 36 -3.46 16.67 -9.90
N GLY A 37 -2.32 16.06 -9.56
CA GLY A 37 -2.26 14.86 -8.72
C GLY A 37 -2.57 15.13 -7.25
N TYR A 38 -2.61 16.40 -6.82
CA TYR A 38 -2.90 16.79 -5.43
C TYR A 38 -4.33 17.31 -5.22
N ILE A 39 -5.13 17.44 -6.28
CA ILE A 39 -6.52 17.89 -6.19
C ILE A 39 -7.48 16.71 -6.37
N ARG A 40 -8.69 16.85 -5.81
CA ARG A 40 -9.71 15.78 -5.77
C ARG A 40 -10.45 15.53 -7.08
N GLU A 41 -9.91 16.03 -8.20
CA GLU A 41 -10.40 15.73 -9.54
C GLU A 41 -9.88 14.37 -10.04
N HIS A 42 -8.68 13.98 -9.59
CA HIS A 42 -8.05 12.70 -9.94
C HIS A 42 -7.92 11.81 -8.68
N PRO A 43 -8.07 10.48 -8.80
CA PRO A 43 -8.10 9.60 -7.63
C PRO A 43 -6.72 9.34 -7.02
N VAL A 44 -5.63 9.78 -7.64
CA VAL A 44 -4.26 9.45 -7.23
C VAL A 44 -3.91 9.95 -5.83
N GLU A 45 -4.42 11.11 -5.42
CA GLU A 45 -4.25 11.63 -4.05
C GLU A 45 -4.93 10.73 -3.02
N LEU A 46 -6.14 10.25 -3.35
CA LEU A 46 -6.93 9.36 -2.50
C LEU A 46 -6.22 8.01 -2.35
N TRP A 47 -5.67 7.47 -3.43
CA TRP A 47 -4.91 6.23 -3.40
C TRP A 47 -3.64 6.34 -2.55
N LEU A 48 -2.90 7.46 -2.65
CA LEU A 48 -1.74 7.71 -1.80
C LEU A 48 -2.14 7.79 -0.31
N ARG A 49 -3.23 8.49 0.02
CA ARG A 49 -3.73 8.58 1.40
C ARG A 49 -4.14 7.23 1.96
N ASN A 50 -4.91 6.45 1.19
CA ASN A 50 -5.33 5.11 1.60
C ASN A 50 -4.14 4.15 1.70
N GLY A 51 -3.18 4.26 0.78
CA GLY A 51 -1.97 3.43 0.73
C GLY A 51 -1.12 3.55 1.99
N ARG A 52 -1.00 4.76 2.56
CA ARG A 52 -0.32 5.00 3.85
C ARG A 52 -0.98 4.27 5.03
N GLY A 53 -2.27 3.91 4.91
CA GLY A 53 -2.98 3.16 5.94
C GLY A 53 -2.53 1.70 6.07
N PHE A 54 -2.04 1.06 5.00
CA PHE A 54 -1.69 -0.37 5.04
C PHE A 54 -0.53 -0.68 5.99
N GLY A 55 0.48 0.19 6.02
CA GLY A 55 1.62 0.06 6.93
C GLY A 55 1.21 0.18 8.41
N THR A 56 0.38 1.17 8.74
CA THR A 56 -0.03 1.44 10.13
C THR A 56 -1.02 0.42 10.66
N LEU A 57 -2.00 -0.01 9.86
CA LEU A 57 -3.00 -1.01 10.25
C LEU A 57 -2.38 -2.34 10.67
N THR A 58 -1.29 -2.73 10.01
CA THR A 58 -0.62 -3.98 10.35
C THR A 58 0.21 -3.85 11.62
N GLY A 59 0.84 -2.69 11.84
CA GLY A 59 1.51 -2.39 13.11
C GLY A 59 0.54 -2.45 14.29
N LEU A 60 -0.70 -2.00 14.12
CA LEU A 60 -1.77 -2.11 15.12
C LEU A 60 -2.26 -3.56 15.31
N ALA A 61 -2.33 -4.36 14.25
CA ALA A 61 -2.83 -5.74 14.32
C ALA A 61 -1.79 -6.76 14.83
N MET A 62 -0.50 -6.41 14.87
CA MET A 62 0.58 -7.27 15.37
C MET A 62 0.98 -7.02 16.83
N VAL A 63 0.41 -5.99 17.49
CA VAL A 63 0.62 -5.68 18.92
C VAL A 63 -0.55 -6.17 19.76
#